data_AF-A0A839EHN0-F1
#
_entry.id   AF-A0A839EHN0-F1
#
_cell.length_a   1.000
_cell.length_b   1.000
_cell.length_c   1.000
_cell.angle_alpha   90.00
_cell.angle_beta   90.00
_cell.angle_gamma   90.00
#
_symmetry.space_group_name_H-M   'P 1'
#
loop_
_entity.id
_entity.type
_entity.pdbx_description
1 polymer ?
#
loop_
_entity_poly.entity_id
_entity_poly.type
_entity_poly.pdbx_seq_one_letter_code
_entity_poly.pdbx_strand_id
1 'polypeptide(L)'
;MTTKTRFRLQVGESTFGRMNHARLNLIGALDLLNDAMEKLANGECVGGKHAVEAAHNQIEDSGREELAMIASLADFEPVWRIDGALHQRRKEFLNARAKELVATATWTEDAFEMTWDTNFIRVDGKDNWVGTSGTSDCWICNVGLTSLYAHLHCEQLPESVSRLSKWLQDGRSSR
;
A
#
# COMPACT_ATOMS: atom_id res chain seq x y z
N MET A 1 -5.39 40.23 17.59
CA MET A 1 -5.33 39.53 16.29
C MET A 1 -4.92 38.09 16.56
N THR A 2 -5.88 37.16 16.53
CA THR A 2 -5.67 35.74 16.83
C THR A 2 -5.59 34.97 15.52
N THR A 3 -4.37 34.68 15.08
CA THR A 3 -4.12 33.86 13.89
C THR A 3 -4.27 32.39 14.28
N LYS A 4 -5.44 31.80 13.99
CA LYS A 4 -5.71 30.37 14.12
C LYS A 4 -4.68 29.56 13.32
N THR A 5 -3.99 28.64 13.99
CA THR A 5 -3.16 27.62 13.37
C THR A 5 -4.02 26.74 12.45
N ARG A 6 -3.77 26.81 11.13
CA ARG A 6 -4.35 25.87 10.16
C ARG A 6 -3.73 24.49 10.44
N PHE A 7 -4.57 23.54 10.87
CA PHE A 7 -4.28 22.12 10.72
C PHE A 7 -4.02 21.85 9.22
N ARG A 8 -2.76 21.70 8.82
CA ARG A 8 -2.42 21.24 7.48
C ARG A 8 -2.69 19.75 7.42
N LEU A 9 -3.56 19.38 6.47
CA LEU A 9 -3.89 18.04 6.03
C LEU A 9 -2.66 17.15 5.91
N GLN A 10 -2.41 16.32 6.92
CA GLN A 10 -1.52 15.16 6.85
C GLN A 10 -2.26 13.92 6.27
N VAL A 11 -3.56 14.07 5.97
CA VAL A 11 -4.43 12.99 5.47
C VAL A 11 -4.16 12.69 3.99
N GLY A 12 -3.65 13.64 3.21
CA GLY A 12 -3.45 13.48 1.76
C GLY A 12 -2.30 12.57 1.35
N GLU A 13 -1.28 12.40 2.20
CA GLU A 13 -0.09 11.58 1.90
C GLU A 13 -0.20 10.16 2.48
N SER A 14 -1.14 9.92 3.40
CA SER A 14 -1.41 8.59 4.01
C SER A 14 -2.27 7.66 3.14
N THR A 15 -2.68 8.12 1.96
CA THR A 15 -3.61 7.40 1.06
C THR A 15 -2.90 6.44 0.12
N PHE A 16 -1.57 6.52 -0.02
CA PHE A 16 -0.83 5.71 -0.97
C PHE A 16 -0.75 4.23 -0.58
N GLY A 17 -0.74 3.92 0.73
CA GLY A 17 -0.71 2.55 1.27
C GLY A 17 -1.83 1.66 0.72
N ARG A 18 -2.99 2.27 0.47
CA ARG A 18 -4.25 1.66 0.00
C ARG A 18 -4.32 1.46 -1.51
N MET A 19 -3.38 2.03 -2.27
CA MET A 19 -3.57 2.21 -3.71
C MET A 19 -3.27 0.97 -4.56
N ASN A 20 -2.52 -0.04 -4.12
CA ASN A 20 -2.07 -1.06 -5.07
C ASN A 20 -3.15 -2.08 -5.42
N HIS A 21 -3.91 -2.58 -4.44
CA HIS A 21 -5.08 -3.43 -4.71
C HIS A 21 -6.21 -2.63 -5.37
N ALA A 22 -6.48 -1.39 -4.91
CA ALA A 22 -7.46 -0.51 -5.53
C ALA A 22 -7.11 -0.17 -7.00
N ARG A 23 -5.83 0.07 -7.31
CA ARG A 23 -5.35 0.30 -8.68
C ARG A 23 -5.48 -0.95 -9.55
N LEU A 24 -5.11 -2.12 -9.05
CA LEU A 24 -5.23 -3.38 -9.80
C LEU A 24 -6.70 -3.74 -10.06
N ASN A 25 -7.58 -3.55 -9.07
CA ASN A 25 -9.01 -3.77 -9.23
C ASN A 25 -9.64 -2.77 -10.21
N LEU A 26 -9.19 -1.51 -10.18
CA LEU A 26 -9.62 -0.49 -11.14
C LEU A 26 -9.15 -0.81 -12.57
N ILE A 27 -7.92 -1.32 -12.74
CA ILE A 27 -7.41 -1.78 -14.04
C ILE A 27 -8.30 -2.89 -14.59
N GLY A 28 -8.63 -3.90 -13.78
CA GLY A 28 -9.54 -4.98 -14.20
C GLY A 28 -10.94 -4.47 -14.61
N ALA A 29 -11.48 -3.50 -13.88
CA ALA A 29 -12.75 -2.88 -14.25
C ALA A 29 -12.66 -2.06 -15.56
N LEU A 30 -11.52 -1.39 -15.81
CA LEU A 30 -11.27 -0.68 -17.06
C LEU A 30 -11.15 -1.64 -18.25
N ASP A 31 -10.52 -2.80 -18.07
CA ASP A 31 -10.44 -3.83 -19.11
C ASP A 31 -11.83 -4.36 -19.50
N LEU A 32 -12.70 -4.58 -18.51
CA LEU A 32 -14.10 -4.97 -18.75
C LEU A 32 -14.90 -3.88 -19.49
N LEU A 33 -14.63 -2.61 -19.20
CA LEU A 33 -15.25 -1.50 -19.92
C LEU A 33 -14.72 -1.38 -21.36
N ASN A 34 -13.45 -1.67 -21.60
CA ASN A 34 -12.89 -1.72 -22.95
C ASN A 34 -13.50 -2.86 -23.77
N ASP A 35 -13.62 -4.06 -23.18
CA ASP A 35 -14.31 -5.22 -23.79
C ASP A 35 -15.79 -4.89 -24.08
N ALA A 36 -16.45 -4.19 -23.16
CA ALA A 36 -17.82 -3.72 -23.38
C ALA A 36 -17.93 -2.78 -24.60
N MET A 37 -17.02 -1.81 -24.72
CA MET A 37 -17.00 -0.87 -25.85
C MET A 37 -16.78 -1.60 -27.18
N GLU A 38 -15.87 -2.58 -27.22
CA GLU A 38 -15.61 -3.38 -28.42
C GLU A 38 -16.83 -4.20 -28.84
N LYS A 39 -17.46 -4.90 -27.89
CA LYS A 39 -18.68 -5.68 -28.14
C LYS A 39 -19.84 -4.81 -28.64
N LEU A 40 -20.03 -3.63 -28.04
CA LEU A 40 -21.06 -2.69 -28.48
C LEU A 40 -20.78 -2.15 -29.89
N ALA A 41 -19.52 -1.84 -30.21
CA ALA A 41 -19.12 -1.41 -31.55
C ALA A 41 -19.38 -2.49 -32.62
N ASN A 42 -19.28 -3.77 -32.24
CA ASN A 42 -19.54 -4.92 -33.11
C ASN A 42 -21.03 -5.33 -33.18
N GLY A 43 -21.93 -4.60 -32.51
CA GLY A 43 -23.37 -4.90 -32.48
C GLY A 43 -23.75 -6.03 -31.52
N GLU A 44 -22.83 -6.51 -30.70
CA GLU A 44 -23.05 -7.54 -29.68
C GLU A 44 -23.66 -6.94 -28.39
N CYS A 45 -24.83 -6.33 -28.51
CA CYS A 45 -25.44 -5.54 -27.43
C CYS A 45 -25.62 -6.30 -26.10
N VAL A 46 -25.94 -7.60 -26.15
CA VAL A 46 -26.09 -8.45 -24.94
C VAL A 46 -24.73 -8.71 -24.29
N GLY A 47 -23.71 -9.02 -25.09
CA GLY A 47 -22.34 -9.24 -24.59
C GLY A 47 -21.74 -7.96 -23.99
N GLY A 48 -21.92 -6.84 -24.67
CA GLY A 48 -21.49 -5.52 -24.18
C GLY A 48 -22.18 -5.14 -22.87
N LYS A 49 -23.50 -5.36 -22.75
CA LYS A 49 -24.24 -5.14 -21.51
C LYS A 49 -23.66 -5.96 -20.34
N HIS A 50 -23.41 -7.26 -20.55
CA HIS A 50 -22.87 -8.12 -19.50
C HIS A 50 -21.46 -7.70 -19.05
N ALA A 51 -20.63 -7.22 -19.97
CA ALA A 51 -19.31 -6.68 -19.64
C ALA A 51 -19.41 -5.40 -18.78
N VAL A 52 -20.37 -4.51 -19.06
CA VAL A 52 -20.66 -3.34 -18.20
C VAL A 52 -21.15 -3.77 -16.82
N GLU A 53 -22.08 -4.73 -16.75
CA GLU A 53 -22.58 -5.26 -15.46
C GLU A 53 -21.44 -5.90 -14.63
N ALA A 54 -20.53 -6.62 -15.28
CA ALA A 54 -19.37 -7.20 -14.63
C ALA A 54 -18.41 -6.14 -14.08
N ALA A 55 -18.11 -5.09 -14.87
CA ALA A 55 -17.29 -3.97 -14.43
C ALA A 55 -17.91 -3.26 -13.22
N HIS A 56 -19.22 -3.04 -13.25
CA HIS A 56 -19.96 -2.43 -12.15
C HIS A 56 -19.87 -3.25 -10.87
N ASN A 57 -20.16 -4.56 -10.95
CA ASN A 57 -20.09 -5.46 -9.78
C ASN A 57 -18.68 -5.49 -9.20
N GLN A 58 -17.64 -5.52 -10.04
CA GLN A 58 -16.26 -5.49 -9.58
C GLN A 58 -15.91 -4.20 -8.83
N ILE A 59 -16.39 -3.04 -9.30
CA ILE A 59 -16.20 -1.76 -8.62
C ILE A 59 -16.93 -1.76 -7.26
N GLU A 60 -18.18 -2.23 -7.21
CA GLU A 60 -18.95 -2.28 -5.97
C GLU A 60 -18.36 -3.25 -4.94
N ASP A 61 -17.94 -4.44 -5.37
CA ASP A 61 -17.30 -5.42 -4.49
C ASP A 61 -15.97 -4.87 -3.96
N SER A 62 -15.15 -4.26 -4.81
CA SER A 62 -13.90 -3.61 -4.39
C SER A 62 -14.16 -2.48 -3.38
N GLY A 63 -15.21 -1.68 -3.57
CA GLY A 63 -15.60 -0.63 -2.63
C GLY A 63 -16.04 -1.19 -1.28
N ARG A 64 -16.77 -2.32 -1.27
CA ARG A 64 -17.17 -3.01 -0.03
C ARG A 64 -15.96 -3.57 0.71
N GLU A 65 -15.01 -4.18 -0.01
CA GLU A 65 -13.75 -4.67 0.57
C GLU A 65 -12.92 -3.54 1.17
N GLU A 66 -12.80 -2.41 0.49
CA GLU A 66 -12.07 -1.24 1.01
C GLU A 66 -12.73 -0.68 2.27
N LEU A 67 -14.06 -0.59 2.31
CA LEU A 67 -14.79 -0.16 3.52
C LEU A 67 -14.59 -1.12 4.69
N ALA A 68 -14.62 -2.43 4.44
CA ALA A 68 -14.34 -3.44 5.46
C ALA A 68 -12.90 -3.33 6.00
N MET A 69 -11.94 -3.06 5.12
CA MET A 69 -10.54 -2.81 5.49
C MET A 69 -10.39 -1.54 6.34
N ILE A 70 -11.07 -0.45 5.98
CA ILE A 70 -11.04 0.80 6.76
C ILE A 70 -11.67 0.58 8.14
N ALA A 71 -12.78 -0.15 8.20
CA ALA A 71 -13.45 -0.46 9.47
C ALA A 71 -12.55 -1.31 10.38
N SER A 72 -11.86 -2.31 9.85
CA SER A 72 -10.96 -3.17 10.65
C SER A 72 -9.73 -2.42 11.19
N LEU A 73 -9.30 -1.36 10.51
CA LEU A 73 -8.19 -0.52 10.98
C LEU A 73 -8.55 0.37 12.18
N ALA A 74 -9.85 0.59 12.45
CA ALA A 74 -10.29 1.48 13.53
C ALA A 74 -9.95 0.95 14.94
N ASP A 75 -9.75 -0.37 15.08
CA ASP A 75 -9.44 -1.02 16.36
C ASP A 75 -7.95 -0.97 16.72
N PHE A 76 -7.09 -0.43 15.85
CA PHE A 76 -5.64 -0.44 16.00
C PHE A 76 -5.03 0.96 16.18
N GLU A 77 -3.73 1.03 16.49
CA GLU A 77 -3.04 2.32 16.55
C GLU A 77 -3.03 2.97 15.15
N PRO A 78 -3.21 4.30 15.05
CA PRO A 78 -3.23 4.97 13.75
C PRO A 78 -1.94 4.74 12.96
N VAL A 79 -2.06 4.44 11.67
CA VAL A 79 -0.91 4.12 10.78
C VAL A 79 0.18 5.18 10.83
N TRP A 80 -0.18 6.47 10.82
CA TRP A 80 0.80 7.58 10.89
C TRP A 80 1.66 7.54 12.17
N ARG A 81 1.13 6.99 13.26
CA ARG A 81 1.84 6.87 14.53
C ARG A 81 2.81 5.69 14.50
N ILE A 82 2.38 4.59 13.90
CA ILE A 82 3.22 3.42 13.66
C ILE A 82 4.38 3.81 12.74
N ASP A 83 4.10 4.46 11.61
CA ASP A 83 5.11 4.94 10.68
C ASP A 83 6.07 5.93 11.35
N GLY A 84 5.58 6.85 12.19
CA GLY A 84 6.45 7.75 12.95
C GLY A 84 7.42 7.01 13.89
N ALA A 85 6.97 5.93 14.54
CA ALA A 85 7.83 5.11 15.39
C ALA A 85 8.82 4.26 14.58
N LEU A 86 8.38 3.70 13.45
CA LEU A 86 9.25 2.97 12.52
C LEU A 86 10.31 3.90 11.93
N HIS A 87 9.95 5.13 11.55
CA HIS A 87 10.86 6.13 11.01
C HIS A 87 11.99 6.45 12.00
N GLN A 88 11.67 6.61 13.28
CA GLN A 88 12.68 6.82 14.34
C GLN A 88 13.69 5.68 14.45
N ARG A 89 13.30 4.45 14.06
CA ARG A 89 14.14 3.25 14.07
C ARG A 89 14.42 2.73 12.66
N ARG A 90 14.31 3.59 11.65
CA ARG A 90 14.27 3.20 10.24
C ARG A 90 15.48 2.37 9.82
N LYS A 91 16.68 2.79 10.22
CA LYS A 91 17.92 2.06 9.89
C LYS A 91 17.91 0.64 10.48
N GLU A 92 17.54 0.51 11.75
CA GLU A 92 17.44 -0.79 12.42
C GLU A 92 16.38 -1.67 11.76
N PHE A 93 15.19 -1.11 11.51
CA PHE A 93 14.08 -1.81 10.87
C PHE A 93 14.43 -2.32 9.48
N LEU A 94 14.93 -1.46 8.58
CA LEU A 94 15.24 -1.84 7.20
C LEU A 94 16.43 -2.81 7.12
N ASN A 95 17.46 -2.63 7.95
CA ASN A 95 18.58 -3.56 8.01
C ASN A 95 18.15 -4.93 8.55
N ALA A 96 17.26 -4.98 9.54
CA ALA A 96 16.70 -6.24 10.03
C ALA A 96 15.93 -6.97 8.91
N ARG A 97 15.12 -6.26 8.12
CA ARG A 97 14.40 -6.86 6.99
C ARG A 97 15.32 -7.37 5.90
N ALA A 98 16.33 -6.60 5.51
CA ALA A 98 17.33 -7.08 4.55
C ALA A 98 18.03 -8.34 5.05
N LYS A 99 18.35 -8.43 6.34
CA LYS A 99 18.97 -9.61 6.92
C LYS A 99 18.03 -10.83 6.89
N GLU A 100 16.76 -10.66 7.22
CA GLU A 100 15.76 -11.73 7.18
C GLU A 100 15.56 -12.28 5.75
N LEU A 101 15.58 -11.40 4.75
CA LEU A 101 15.44 -11.75 3.33
C LEU A 101 16.76 -12.19 2.67
N VAL A 102 17.86 -12.23 3.42
CA VAL A 102 19.21 -12.50 2.89
C VAL A 102 19.54 -11.58 1.70
N ALA A 103 19.07 -10.34 1.77
CA ALA A 103 19.21 -9.34 0.72
C ALA A 103 20.58 -8.65 0.79
N THR A 104 21.10 -8.25 -0.37
CA THR A 104 22.19 -7.28 -0.44
C THR A 104 21.61 -5.90 -0.19
N ALA A 105 22.08 -5.19 0.83
CA ALA A 105 21.54 -3.90 1.23
C ALA A 105 22.60 -2.81 1.31
N THR A 106 22.26 -1.62 0.81
CA THR A 106 23.13 -0.46 0.76
C THR A 106 22.39 0.77 1.27
N TRP A 107 23.12 1.63 2.00
CA TRP A 107 22.67 2.96 2.37
C TRP A 107 23.46 4.00 1.58
N THR A 108 22.74 4.92 0.93
CA THR A 108 23.32 6.09 0.27
C THR A 108 22.65 7.32 0.85
N GLU A 109 23.37 8.06 1.68
CA GLU A 109 22.82 9.16 2.48
C GLU A 109 21.62 8.70 3.33
N ASP A 110 20.42 9.18 3.00
CA ASP A 110 19.14 8.80 3.62
C ASP A 110 18.33 7.81 2.77
N ALA A 111 18.83 7.38 1.62
CA ALA A 111 18.21 6.35 0.81
C ALA A 111 18.71 4.95 1.22
N PHE A 112 17.79 4.01 1.23
CA PHE A 112 18.05 2.59 1.45
C PHE A 112 17.68 1.81 0.19
N GLU A 113 18.54 0.91 -0.23
CA GLU A 113 18.29 0.01 -1.35
C GLU A 113 18.61 -1.42 -0.92
N MET A 114 17.73 -2.35 -1.24
CA MET A 114 18.00 -3.77 -1.06
C MET A 114 17.56 -4.59 -2.27
N THR A 115 18.32 -5.64 -2.57
CA THR A 115 18.04 -6.59 -3.65
C THR A 115 18.16 -8.02 -3.15
N TRP A 116 17.22 -8.88 -3.57
CA TRP A 116 17.25 -10.32 -3.30
C TRP A 116 16.64 -11.06 -4.50
N ASP A 117 17.27 -12.14 -4.94
CA ASP A 117 16.89 -12.86 -6.16
C ASP A 117 16.71 -11.93 -7.38
N THR A 118 15.47 -11.75 -7.84
CA THR A 118 15.05 -10.83 -8.91
C THR A 118 14.30 -9.60 -8.40
N ASN A 119 14.23 -9.43 -7.08
CA ASN A 119 13.45 -8.39 -6.42
C ASN A 119 14.35 -7.24 -5.97
N PHE A 120 13.79 -6.04 -5.98
CA PHE A 120 14.42 -4.85 -5.43
C PHE A 120 13.43 -4.03 -4.62
N ILE A 121 13.97 -3.29 -3.65
CA ILE A 121 13.28 -2.24 -2.92
C ILE A 121 14.22 -1.04 -2.79
N ARG A 122 13.70 0.16 -3.04
CA ARG A 122 14.35 1.42 -2.72
C ARG A 122 13.42 2.24 -1.83
N VAL A 123 13.95 2.76 -0.73
CA VAL A 123 13.24 3.63 0.23
C VAL A 123 13.99 4.94 0.36
N ASP A 124 13.33 6.07 0.13
CA ASP A 124 13.93 7.40 0.29
C ASP A 124 13.88 7.93 1.73
N GLY A 125 14.50 9.08 1.98
CA GLY A 125 14.55 9.71 3.31
C GLY A 125 13.20 10.07 3.94
N LYS A 126 12.11 10.08 3.15
CA LYS A 126 10.74 10.38 3.58
C LYS A 126 9.87 9.12 3.67
N ASP A 127 10.47 7.94 3.59
CA ASP A 127 9.78 6.65 3.56
C ASP A 127 8.86 6.46 2.35
N ASN A 128 9.10 7.19 1.26
CA ASN A 128 8.56 6.77 -0.03
C ASN A 128 9.36 5.58 -0.52
N TRP A 129 8.70 4.59 -1.10
CA TRP A 129 9.40 3.41 -1.58
C TRP A 129 8.86 2.94 -2.92
N VAL A 130 9.78 2.34 -3.68
CA VAL A 130 9.50 1.65 -4.94
C VAL A 130 10.06 0.24 -4.86
N GLY A 131 9.34 -0.73 -5.42
CA GLY A 131 9.77 -2.12 -5.41
C GLY A 131 9.25 -2.96 -6.54
N THR A 132 9.73 -4.20 -6.58
CA THR A 132 9.19 -5.25 -7.45
C THR A 132 7.75 -5.58 -7.06
N SER A 133 6.83 -5.56 -8.01
CA SER A 133 5.40 -5.87 -7.76
C SER A 133 5.10 -7.37 -7.65
N GLY A 134 6.06 -8.23 -7.97
CA GLY A 134 5.88 -9.67 -8.13
C GLY A 134 5.50 -10.10 -9.55
N THR A 135 5.29 -9.15 -10.48
CA THR A 135 5.15 -9.40 -11.92
C THR A 135 6.37 -8.87 -12.68
N SER A 136 6.68 -9.46 -13.85
CA SER A 136 7.92 -9.23 -14.59
C SER A 136 8.13 -7.78 -15.04
N ASP A 137 7.06 -7.01 -15.23
CA ASP A 137 7.11 -5.73 -15.95
C ASP A 137 6.49 -4.55 -15.18
N CYS A 138 6.21 -4.71 -13.88
CA CYS A 138 5.58 -3.66 -13.09
C CYS A 138 6.36 -3.36 -11.81
N TRP A 139 6.54 -2.07 -11.53
CA TRP A 139 7.01 -1.58 -10.24
C TRP A 139 5.84 -1.05 -9.44
N ILE A 140 5.97 -1.16 -8.13
CA ILE A 140 4.99 -0.68 -7.18
C ILE A 140 5.59 0.52 -6.44
N CYS A 141 4.84 1.62 -6.36
CA CYS A 141 5.25 2.82 -5.64
C CYS A 141 4.28 3.11 -4.51
N ASN A 142 4.80 3.33 -3.30
CA ASN A 142 3.99 3.58 -2.12
C ASN A 142 4.75 4.42 -1.08
N VAL A 143 4.12 4.71 0.06
CA VAL A 143 4.63 5.56 1.14
C VAL A 143 4.40 4.87 2.49
N GLY A 144 5.35 5.06 3.40
CA GLY A 144 5.29 4.58 4.77
C GLY A 144 5.92 3.20 4.94
N LEU A 145 6.58 2.99 6.08
CA LEU A 145 7.26 1.74 6.40
C LEU A 145 6.27 0.62 6.78
N THR A 146 5.07 0.98 7.23
CA THR A 146 3.97 0.05 7.49
C THR A 146 3.48 -0.60 6.19
N SER A 147 3.32 0.18 5.12
CA SER A 147 2.91 -0.34 3.82
C SER A 147 4.02 -1.17 3.17
N LEU A 148 5.28 -0.78 3.36
CA LEU A 148 6.43 -1.58 2.97
C LEU A 148 6.46 -2.92 3.72
N TYR A 149 6.22 -2.91 5.03
CA TYR A 149 6.18 -4.11 5.85
C TYR A 149 5.14 -5.10 5.32
N ALA A 150 3.92 -4.62 5.03
CA ALA A 150 2.86 -5.43 4.45
C ALA A 150 3.27 -6.04 3.10
N HIS A 151 3.85 -5.22 2.22
CA HIS A 151 4.33 -5.66 0.92
C HIS A 151 5.39 -6.76 1.02
N LEU A 152 6.38 -6.60 1.90
CA LEU A 152 7.46 -7.58 2.10
C LEU A 152 6.98 -8.91 2.70
N HIS A 153 5.85 -8.92 3.40
CA HIS A 153 5.26 -10.13 3.99
C HIS A 153 4.13 -10.71 3.13
N CYS A 154 3.82 -10.10 1.98
CA CYS A 154 2.64 -10.45 1.18
C CYS A 154 1.34 -10.42 2.00
N GLU A 155 1.23 -9.49 2.95
CA GLU A 155 0.09 -9.30 3.83
C GLU A 155 -0.78 -8.13 3.36
N GLN A 156 -2.07 -8.13 3.74
CA GLN A 156 -2.84 -6.90 3.63
C GLN A 156 -2.44 -5.93 4.75
N LEU A 157 -2.84 -4.67 4.58
CA LEU A 157 -2.47 -3.61 5.50
C LEU A 157 -2.98 -3.85 6.94
N PRO A 158 -4.23 -4.31 7.17
CA PRO A 158 -4.74 -4.52 8.53
C PRO A 158 -3.95 -5.53 9.36
N GLU A 159 -3.49 -6.63 8.77
CA GLU A 159 -2.71 -7.67 9.47
C GLU A 159 -1.38 -7.10 9.96
N SER A 160 -0.71 -6.36 9.08
CA SER A 160 0.53 -5.67 9.39
C SER A 160 0.34 -4.57 10.44
N VAL A 161 -0.74 -3.78 10.33
CA VAL A 161 -1.09 -2.74 11.32
C VAL A 161 -1.39 -3.36 12.69
N SER A 162 -2.11 -4.47 12.75
CA SER A 162 -2.40 -5.21 13.98
C SER A 162 -1.11 -5.64 14.68
N ARG A 163 -0.18 -6.25 13.93
CA ARG A 163 1.11 -6.72 14.45
C ARG A 163 1.99 -5.57 14.93
N LEU A 164 2.10 -4.51 14.13
CA LEU A 164 2.92 -3.34 14.45
C LEU A 164 2.32 -2.49 15.58
N SER A 165 1.00 -2.49 15.74
CA SER A 165 0.33 -1.86 16.90
C SER A 165 0.74 -2.52 18.21
N LYS A 166 0.78 -3.86 18.25
CA LYS A 166 1.25 -4.61 19.43
C LYS A 166 2.71 -4.30 19.73
N TRP A 167 3.58 -4.36 18.71
CA TRP A 167 5.00 -3.97 18.85
C TRP A 167 5.17 -2.56 19.41
N LEU A 168 4.37 -1.60 18.94
CA LEU A 168 4.42 -0.22 19.40
C LEU A 168 3.97 -0.08 20.87
N GLN A 169 2.98 -0.87 21.29
CA GLN A 169 2.49 -0.90 22.67
C GLN A 169 3.50 -1.57 23.61
N ASP A 170 4.06 -2.72 23.24
CA ASP A 170 5.06 -3.44 24.04
C ASP A 170 6.33 -2.60 24.24
N GLY A 171 6.73 -1.85 23.22
CA GLY A 171 7.84 -0.90 23.33
C GLY A 171 7.59 0.28 24.28
N ARG A 172 6.33 0.53 24.69
CA ARG A 172 5.98 1.52 25.73
C ARG A 172 5.95 0.90 27.13
N SER A 173 5.62 -0.38 27.25
CA SER A 173 5.59 -1.11 28.53
C SER A 173 6.98 -1.36 29.12
N SER A 174 8.03 -1.17 28.32
CA SER A 174 9.44 -1.32 28.71
C SER A 174 10.12 -0.01 29.16
N ARG A 175 9.34 1.02 29.51
CA ARG A 175 9.80 2.29 30.09
C ARG A 175 9.11 2.56 31.42
#